data_AF-A0A3D2W7M6-F1
#
_entry.id   AF-A0A3D2W7M6-F1
#
_cell.length_a   1.000
_cell.length_b   1.000
_cell.length_c   1.000
_cell.angle_alpha   90.00
_cell.angle_beta   90.00
_cell.angle_gamma   90.00
#
_symmetry.space_group_name_H-M   'P 1'
#
loop_
_entity.id
_entity.type
_entity.pdbx_description
1 polymer ?
#
loop_
_entity_poly.entity_id
_entity_poly.type
_entity_poly.pdbx_seq_one_letter_code
_entity_poly.pdbx_strand_id
1 'polypeptide(L)'
;MELSSLEKQLLQSVDADSRNDEEELRRYQKEALKQLRGAFRYMQEKYPDTEIRWRLFDPLTRITERGVLICSLPDHTSFHKINILLRQNEYVYSDTLYGDLIRDRYDEAVCACLKEFIPNIRAYTVFYTSCGSEISGRSSLSEIISHVPLLVRHTDLFVCPPAGITAEAADALRKEGFFGAYSIYSTEDRELFEHGSYEQLRASSIRSNFNLFEGLKEGTAS
;
A
#
# COMPACT_ATOMS: atom_id res chain seq x y z
N MET A 1 25.27 5.81 23.93
CA MET A 1 24.74 4.92 22.87
C MET A 1 25.09 5.58 21.56
N GLU A 2 25.86 4.92 20.70
CA GLU A 2 26.27 5.51 19.43
C GLU A 2 25.14 5.36 18.40
N LEU A 3 24.82 6.45 17.68
CA LEU A 3 23.82 6.47 16.62
C LEU A 3 24.50 6.29 15.26
N SER A 4 23.92 5.47 14.41
CA SER A 4 24.32 5.38 13.00
C SER A 4 24.03 6.69 12.25
N SER A 5 24.71 6.90 11.11
CA SER A 5 24.48 8.07 10.27
C SER A 5 23.02 8.18 9.81
N LEU A 6 22.37 7.05 9.52
CA LEU A 6 20.97 7.01 9.12
C LEU A 6 20.03 7.40 10.26
N GLU A 7 20.26 6.87 11.47
CA GLU A 7 19.45 7.24 12.64
C GLU A 7 19.58 8.73 12.96
N LYS A 8 20.79 9.30 12.88
CA LYS A 8 21.01 10.74 13.03
C LYS A 8 20.23 11.53 12.00
N GLN A 9 20.24 11.10 10.74
CA GLN A 9 19.50 11.76 9.66
C GLN A 9 17.99 11.74 9.90
N LEU A 10 17.44 10.59 10.28
CA LEU A 10 15.99 10.44 10.48
C LEU A 10 15.48 11.11 11.77
N LEU A 11 16.35 11.32 12.77
CA LEU A 11 16.02 12.01 14.01
C LEU A 11 16.28 13.52 13.96
N GLN A 12 16.67 14.10 12.83
CA GLN A 12 16.95 15.55 12.73
C GLN A 12 15.78 16.43 13.19
N SER A 13 14.54 16.07 12.85
CA SER A 13 13.34 16.80 13.28
C SER A 13 13.10 16.70 14.79
N VAL A 14 13.49 15.57 15.39
CA VAL A 14 13.42 15.29 16.83
C VAL A 14 14.48 16.09 17.59
N ASP A 15 15.67 16.23 17.01
CA ASP A 15 16.79 16.97 17.60
C ASP A 15 16.63 18.49 17.51
N ALA A 16 15.86 18.97 16.53
CA ALA A 16 15.51 20.39 16.39
C ALA A 16 14.33 20.82 17.28
N ASP A 17 13.75 19.90 18.06
CA ASP A 17 12.60 20.17 18.91
C ASP A 17 12.98 21.07 20.11
N SER A 18 12.27 22.19 20.26
CA SER A 18 12.57 23.28 21.18
C SER A 18 11.97 23.11 22.57
N ARG A 19 11.73 21.88 23.04
CA ARG A 19 11.27 21.69 24.43
C ARG A 19 12.25 22.32 25.41
N ASN A 20 11.68 23.08 26.34
CA ASN A 20 12.43 23.91 27.29
C ASN A 20 13.12 23.10 28.40
N ASP A 21 12.76 21.81 28.58
CA ASP A 21 13.32 20.91 29.59
C ASP A 21 14.23 19.86 28.92
N GLU A 22 15.52 19.89 29.28
CA GLU A 22 16.55 18.98 28.77
C GLU A 22 16.25 17.52 29.12
N GLU A 23 15.65 17.24 30.29
CA GLU A 23 15.29 15.88 30.68
C GLU A 23 14.12 15.35 29.84
N GLU A 24 13.13 16.20 29.55
CA GLU A 24 12.02 15.87 28.67
C GLU A 24 12.46 15.66 27.21
N LEU A 25 13.39 16.47 26.73
CA LEU A 25 13.99 16.31 25.40
C LEU A 25 14.73 14.98 25.28
N ARG A 26 15.60 14.65 26.24
CA ARG A 26 16.34 13.37 26.26
C ARG A 26 15.42 12.16 26.31
N ARG A 27 14.36 12.22 27.12
CA ARG A 27 13.36 11.13 27.22
C ARG A 27 12.67 10.90 25.89
N TYR A 28 12.32 11.97 25.20
CA TYR A 28 11.70 11.89 23.89
C TYR A 28 12.61 11.36 22.81
N GLN A 29 13.85 11.85 22.73
CA GLN A 29 14.85 11.30 21.82
C GLN A 29 15.01 9.79 22.02
N LYS A 30 15.02 9.32 23.28
CA LYS A 30 15.11 7.89 23.61
C LYS A 30 13.88 7.11 23.12
N GLU A 31 12.66 7.63 23.33
CA GLU A 31 11.44 6.97 22.85
C GLU A 31 11.32 7.01 21.33
N ALA A 32 11.69 8.10 20.68
CA ALA A 32 11.74 8.22 19.23
C ALA A 32 12.72 7.19 18.62
N LEU A 33 13.92 7.06 19.19
CA LEU A 33 14.89 6.05 18.76
C LEU A 33 14.37 4.62 18.96
N LYS A 34 13.65 4.35 20.05
CA LYS A 34 13.03 3.04 20.31
C LYS A 34 11.99 2.70 19.23
N GLN A 35 11.13 3.66 18.89
CA GLN A 35 10.13 3.52 17.83
C GLN A 35 10.79 3.26 16.47
N LEU A 36 11.81 4.05 16.11
CA LEU A 36 12.55 3.94 14.85
C LEU A 36 13.19 2.56 14.69
N ARG A 37 13.92 2.09 15.71
CA ARG A 37 14.57 0.77 15.69
C ARG A 37 13.58 -0.37 15.64
N GLY A 38 12.45 -0.23 16.32
CA GLY A 38 11.38 -1.22 16.23
C GLY A 38 10.77 -1.29 14.82
N ALA A 39 10.57 -0.15 14.16
CA ALA A 39 10.10 -0.11 12.78
C ALA A 39 11.12 -0.73 11.80
N PHE A 40 12.41 -0.48 11.97
CA PHE A 40 13.46 -1.14 11.18
C PHE A 40 13.43 -2.66 11.34
N ARG A 41 13.33 -3.14 12.59
CA ARG A 41 13.25 -4.58 12.87
C ARG A 41 12.00 -5.20 12.23
N TYR A 42 10.84 -4.57 12.42
CA TYR A 42 9.59 -5.02 11.82
C TYR A 42 9.72 -5.16 10.29
N MET A 43 10.27 -4.17 9.61
CA MET A 43 10.44 -4.22 8.15
C MET A 43 11.47 -5.26 7.72
N GLN A 44 12.55 -5.44 8.48
CA GLN A 44 13.56 -6.46 8.20
C GLN A 44 13.01 -7.88 8.38
N GLU A 45 12.19 -8.11 9.40
CA GLU A 45 11.54 -9.41 9.63
C GLU A 45 10.49 -9.70 8.56
N LYS A 46 9.70 -8.68 8.18
CA LYS A 46 8.61 -8.82 7.21
C LYS A 46 9.08 -8.90 5.75
N TYR A 47 10.17 -8.21 5.41
CA TYR A 47 10.72 -8.12 4.05
C TYR A 47 12.25 -8.31 4.06
N PRO A 48 12.74 -9.51 4.43
CA PRO A 48 14.17 -9.74 4.68
C PRO A 48 15.06 -9.55 3.44
N ASP A 49 14.50 -9.75 2.25
CA ASP A 49 15.22 -9.69 0.98
C ASP A 49 14.87 -8.43 0.16
N THR A 50 14.25 -7.43 0.79
CA THR A 50 13.84 -6.19 0.13
C THR A 50 14.76 -5.06 0.55
N GLU A 51 15.41 -4.44 -0.44
CA GLU A 51 16.15 -3.19 -0.21
C GLU A 51 15.15 -2.05 0.02
N ILE A 52 15.32 -1.31 1.12
CA ILE A 52 14.41 -0.23 1.52
C ILE A 52 15.20 1.07 1.68
N ARG A 53 14.74 2.14 1.02
CA ARG A 53 15.27 3.50 1.17
C ARG A 53 14.43 4.30 2.16
N TRP A 54 14.99 4.60 3.32
CA TRP A 54 14.33 5.39 4.37
C TRP A 54 14.40 6.89 4.08
N ARG A 55 13.31 7.61 4.35
CA ARG A 55 13.16 9.01 3.94
C ARG A 55 12.93 9.99 5.09
N LEU A 56 11.91 9.71 5.89
CA LEU A 56 11.43 10.63 6.92
C LEU A 56 10.90 9.82 8.10
N PHE A 57 11.11 10.32 9.31
CA PHE A 57 10.56 9.73 10.53
C PHE A 57 9.92 10.80 11.40
N ASP A 58 8.63 10.60 11.68
CA ASP A 58 7.85 11.41 12.62
C ASP A 58 7.38 10.50 13.75
N PRO A 59 7.99 10.55 14.95
CA PRO A 59 7.63 9.66 16.05
C PRO A 59 6.23 9.96 16.60
N LEU A 60 5.61 8.94 17.19
CA LEU A 60 4.46 9.15 18.07
C LEU A 60 4.90 9.93 19.31
N THR A 61 4.04 10.85 19.72
CA THR A 61 4.19 11.71 20.90
C THR A 61 2.98 11.56 21.81
N ARG A 62 2.91 12.34 22.90
CA ARG A 62 1.70 12.43 23.74
C ARG A 62 0.51 13.04 23.00
N ILE A 63 0.76 13.83 21.95
CA ILE A 63 -0.26 14.55 21.18
C ILE A 63 -0.58 13.77 19.89
N THR A 64 0.43 13.19 19.26
CA THR A 64 0.30 12.41 18.03
C THR A 64 0.14 10.93 18.36
N GLU A 65 -1.10 10.44 18.28
CA GLU A 65 -1.46 9.04 18.55
C GLU A 65 -0.90 8.03 17.51
N ARG A 66 -0.17 8.52 16.51
CA ARG A 66 0.45 7.73 15.45
C ARG A 66 1.81 8.30 15.07
N GLY A 67 2.82 7.44 15.08
CA GLY A 67 4.12 7.68 14.46
C GLY A 67 4.12 7.17 13.02
N VAL A 68 4.97 7.76 12.18
CA VAL A 68 5.10 7.40 10.77
C VAL A 68 6.57 7.37 10.39
N LEU A 69 7.00 6.27 9.78
CA LEU A 69 8.27 6.17 9.06
C LEU A 69 7.96 6.03 7.57
N ILE A 70 8.58 6.85 6.74
CA ILE A 70 8.40 6.85 5.28
C ILE A 70 9.57 6.15 4.61
N CYS A 71 9.26 5.26 3.68
CA CYS A 71 10.26 4.59 2.85
C CYS A 71 9.85 4.52 1.37
N SER A 72 10.78 4.09 0.51
CA SER A 72 10.53 3.74 -0.89
C SER A 72 11.37 2.51 -1.27
N LEU A 73 10.95 1.79 -2.31
CA LEU A 73 11.81 0.81 -2.99
C LEU A 73 12.86 1.54 -3.85
N PRO A 74 13.99 0.90 -4.20
CA PRO A 74 14.86 1.36 -5.27
C PRO A 74 14.05 1.57 -6.55
N ASP A 75 14.32 2.67 -7.24
CA ASP A 75 13.77 2.99 -8.57
C ASP A 75 12.23 3.15 -8.67
N HIS A 76 11.52 3.05 -7.54
CA HIS A 76 10.11 3.42 -7.42
C HIS A 76 9.96 4.90 -7.02
N THR A 77 8.94 5.55 -7.57
CA THR A 77 8.53 6.92 -7.19
C THR A 77 7.53 6.92 -6.04
N SER A 78 6.94 5.77 -5.71
CA SER A 78 5.99 5.59 -4.62
C SER A 78 6.65 5.68 -3.24
N PHE A 79 5.96 6.35 -2.32
CA PHE A 79 6.31 6.36 -0.91
C PHE A 79 5.37 5.46 -0.12
N HIS A 80 5.94 4.65 0.76
CA HIS A 80 5.20 3.76 1.66
C HIS A 80 5.31 4.26 3.08
N LYS A 81 4.24 4.02 3.84
CA LYS A 81 4.15 4.43 5.24
C LYS A 81 4.25 3.20 6.12
N ILE A 82 5.11 3.26 7.12
CA ILE A 82 5.10 2.36 8.27
C ILE A 82 4.46 3.14 9.42
N ASN A 83 3.31 2.68 9.87
CA ASN A 83 2.57 3.27 10.98
C ASN A 83 3.01 2.64 12.28
N ILE A 84 3.21 3.48 13.29
CA ILE A 84 3.58 3.07 14.63
C ILE A 84 2.46 3.52 15.56
N LEU A 85 1.80 2.55 16.20
CA LEU A 85 0.75 2.81 17.19
C LEU A 85 1.17 2.23 18.53
N LEU A 86 0.81 2.89 19.63
CA LEU A 86 0.95 2.33 20.96
C LEU A 86 -0.38 1.65 21.35
N ARG A 87 -0.36 0.34 21.57
CA ARG A 87 -1.53 -0.42 22.05
C ARG A 87 -1.12 -1.27 23.24
N GLN A 88 -1.86 -1.18 24.35
CA GLN A 88 -1.59 -1.97 25.56
C GLN A 88 -0.11 -1.88 26.02
N ASN A 89 0.49 -0.69 25.92
CA ASN A 89 1.89 -0.41 26.26
C ASN A 89 2.95 -1.05 25.33
N GLU A 90 2.54 -1.55 24.17
CA GLU A 90 3.42 -2.11 23.13
C GLU A 90 3.27 -1.37 21.81
N TYR A 91 4.36 -1.29 21.04
CA TYR A 91 4.31 -0.71 19.70
C TYR A 91 3.83 -1.74 18.69
N VAL A 92 2.79 -1.38 17.95
CA VAL A 92 2.23 -2.15 16.84
C VAL A 92 2.57 -1.45 15.54
N TYR A 93 3.07 -2.23 14.58
CA TYR A 93 3.53 -1.75 13.29
C TYR A 93 2.61 -2.25 12.17
N SER A 94 2.37 -1.41 11.18
CA SER A 94 1.68 -1.80 9.93
C SER A 94 2.22 -0.98 8.77
N ASP A 95 2.16 -1.50 7.56
CA ASP A 95 2.68 -0.81 6.38
C ASP A 95 1.87 -1.03 5.10
N THR A 96 2.18 -0.24 4.09
CA THR A 96 1.59 -0.32 2.74
C THR A 96 2.56 -0.81 1.67
N LEU A 97 3.74 -1.32 2.04
CA LEU A 97 4.77 -1.75 1.08
C LEU A 97 4.39 -3.05 0.38
N TYR A 98 3.70 -3.96 1.08
CA TYR A 98 3.25 -5.23 0.50
C TYR A 98 2.50 -5.02 -0.82
N GLY A 99 1.72 -3.93 -0.94
CA GLY A 99 0.91 -3.63 -2.12
C GLY A 99 1.75 -3.56 -3.39
N ASP A 100 2.86 -2.84 -3.37
CA ASP A 100 3.77 -2.74 -4.53
C ASP A 100 4.45 -4.09 -4.83
N LEU A 101 4.74 -4.88 -3.81
CA LEU A 101 5.42 -6.18 -3.97
C LEU A 101 4.50 -7.28 -4.51
N ILE A 102 3.18 -7.17 -4.31
CA ILE A 102 2.21 -8.16 -4.80
C ILE A 102 1.46 -7.71 -6.05
N ARG A 103 1.50 -6.41 -6.39
CA ARG A 103 0.66 -5.77 -7.41
C ARG A 103 0.70 -6.56 -8.72
N ASP A 104 1.87 -6.84 -9.26
CA ASP A 104 1.99 -7.43 -10.59
C ASP A 104 1.29 -8.81 -10.65
N ARG A 105 1.46 -9.66 -9.62
CA ARG A 105 0.76 -10.95 -9.51
C ARG A 105 -0.75 -10.79 -9.35
N TYR A 106 -1.19 -9.76 -8.62
CA TYR A 106 -2.61 -9.46 -8.45
C TYR A 106 -3.24 -8.96 -9.75
N ASP A 107 -2.56 -8.06 -10.46
CA ASP A 107 -3.00 -7.49 -11.72
C ASP A 107 -3.06 -8.56 -12.83
N GLU A 108 -2.09 -9.47 -12.88
CA GLU A 108 -2.13 -10.65 -13.76
C GLU A 108 -3.37 -11.51 -13.50
N ALA A 109 -3.72 -11.75 -12.24
CA ALA A 109 -4.89 -12.55 -11.88
C ALA A 109 -6.22 -11.86 -12.22
N VAL A 110 -6.31 -10.54 -12.00
CA VAL A 110 -7.46 -9.73 -12.44
C VAL A 110 -7.60 -9.75 -13.96
N CYS A 111 -6.51 -9.54 -14.69
CA CYS A 111 -6.49 -9.63 -16.15
C CYS A 111 -6.91 -11.02 -16.64
N ALA A 112 -6.39 -12.09 -16.03
CA ALA A 112 -6.75 -13.47 -16.38
C ALA A 112 -8.25 -13.74 -16.18
N CYS A 113 -8.83 -13.28 -15.06
CA CYS A 113 -10.27 -13.36 -14.78
C CYS A 113 -11.11 -12.64 -15.84
N LEU A 114 -10.65 -11.47 -16.30
CA LEU A 114 -11.39 -10.62 -17.24
C LEU A 114 -11.15 -10.95 -18.72
N LYS A 115 -10.13 -11.74 -19.05
CA LYS A 115 -9.66 -11.94 -20.43
C LYS A 115 -10.70 -12.54 -21.36
N GLU A 116 -11.59 -13.38 -20.84
CA GLU A 116 -12.69 -13.98 -21.62
C GLU A 116 -13.73 -12.95 -22.07
N PHE A 117 -13.85 -11.84 -21.34
CA PHE A 117 -14.79 -10.75 -21.62
C PHE A 117 -14.11 -9.56 -22.31
N ILE A 118 -12.84 -9.32 -21.97
CA ILE A 118 -12.04 -8.19 -22.43
C ILE A 118 -10.65 -8.71 -22.83
N PRO A 119 -10.45 -9.08 -24.11
CA PRO A 119 -9.20 -9.72 -24.55
C PRO A 119 -7.95 -8.84 -24.42
N ASN A 120 -8.10 -7.53 -24.61
CA ASN A 120 -7.01 -6.55 -24.55
C ASN A 120 -7.15 -5.70 -23.29
N ILE A 121 -6.68 -6.25 -22.17
CA ILE A 121 -6.78 -5.61 -20.85
C ILE A 121 -5.43 -5.57 -20.12
N ARG A 122 -5.13 -4.44 -19.49
CA ARG A 122 -4.05 -4.28 -18.50
C ARG A 122 -4.66 -3.77 -17.21
N ALA A 123 -4.15 -4.23 -16.08
CA ALA A 123 -4.55 -3.77 -14.77
C ALA A 123 -3.40 -3.02 -14.09
N TYR A 124 -3.75 -2.08 -13.21
CA TYR A 124 -2.85 -1.43 -12.28
C TYR A 124 -3.55 -1.26 -10.94
N THR A 125 -3.16 -2.05 -9.94
CA THR A 125 -3.78 -2.01 -8.60
C THR A 125 -2.95 -1.23 -7.58
N VAL A 126 -3.64 -0.39 -6.81
CA VAL A 126 -3.11 0.29 -5.62
C VAL A 126 -3.81 -0.22 -4.36
N PHE A 127 -3.03 -0.62 -3.37
CA PHE A 127 -3.50 -1.04 -2.06
C PHE A 127 -3.36 0.11 -1.06
N TYR A 128 -4.45 0.48 -0.38
CA TYR A 128 -4.47 1.60 0.57
C TYR A 128 -4.43 1.14 2.03
N THR A 129 -4.86 -0.10 2.30
CA THR A 129 -4.88 -0.64 3.67
C THR A 129 -3.47 -0.87 4.16
N SER A 130 -3.16 -0.41 5.37
CA SER A 130 -1.93 -0.81 6.07
C SER A 130 -2.15 -2.15 6.75
N CYS A 131 -1.22 -3.09 6.57
CA CYS A 131 -1.27 -4.42 7.17
C CYS A 131 -0.08 -4.65 8.10
N GLY A 132 -0.30 -5.39 9.18
CA GLY A 132 0.75 -5.86 10.07
C GLY A 132 1.54 -7.02 9.45
N SER A 133 2.11 -7.89 10.27
CA SER A 133 2.94 -9.02 9.81
C SER A 133 2.16 -10.11 9.07
N GLU A 134 0.82 -10.09 9.13
CA GLU A 134 -0.06 -11.09 8.52
C GLU A 134 -0.05 -11.09 6.98
N ILE A 135 0.24 -9.95 6.35
CA ILE A 135 0.30 -9.82 4.88
C ILE A 135 1.65 -9.24 4.46
N SER A 136 2.37 -9.92 3.57
CA SER A 136 3.68 -9.50 3.05
C SER A 136 3.75 -9.57 1.52
N GLY A 137 4.91 -9.20 0.95
CA GLY A 137 5.18 -9.36 -0.48
C GLY A 137 5.21 -10.82 -0.94
N ARG A 138 5.28 -11.79 -0.02
CA ARG A 138 5.27 -13.23 -0.31
C ARG A 138 3.91 -13.88 -0.15
N SER A 139 2.93 -13.17 0.42
CA SER A 139 1.59 -13.70 0.59
C SER A 139 1.03 -14.19 -0.74
N SER A 140 0.29 -15.30 -0.68
CA SER A 140 -0.39 -15.88 -1.83
C SER A 140 -1.61 -15.04 -2.22
N LEU A 141 -2.08 -15.17 -3.46
CA LEU A 141 -3.29 -14.48 -3.89
C LEU A 141 -4.51 -14.86 -3.05
N SER A 142 -4.62 -16.13 -2.65
CA SER A 142 -5.73 -16.57 -1.79
C SER A 142 -5.69 -15.89 -0.43
N GLU A 143 -4.51 -15.75 0.20
CA GLU A 143 -4.36 -15.04 1.47
C GLU A 143 -4.78 -13.56 1.35
N ILE A 144 -4.41 -12.92 0.24
CA ILE A 144 -4.75 -11.52 -0.04
C ILE A 144 -6.25 -11.33 -0.30
N ILE A 145 -6.88 -12.26 -1.01
CA ILE A 145 -8.30 -12.22 -1.36
C ILE A 145 -9.16 -12.50 -0.13
N SER A 146 -8.79 -13.50 0.68
CA SER A 146 -9.56 -13.93 1.86
C SER A 146 -9.24 -13.16 3.14
N HIS A 147 -8.38 -12.14 3.09
CA HIS A 147 -7.96 -11.39 4.26
C HIS A 147 -9.14 -10.68 4.95
N VAL A 148 -9.19 -10.74 6.29
CA VAL A 148 -10.20 -10.07 7.11
C VAL A 148 -9.52 -9.14 8.12
N PRO A 149 -9.86 -7.83 8.16
CA PRO A 149 -10.82 -7.14 7.28
C PRO A 149 -10.33 -7.06 5.83
N LEU A 150 -11.27 -6.93 4.88
CA LEU A 150 -10.94 -6.83 3.45
C LEU A 150 -9.96 -5.69 3.17
N LEU A 151 -8.99 -5.96 2.30
CA LEU A 151 -8.00 -4.97 1.87
C LEU A 151 -8.64 -3.99 0.89
N VAL A 152 -8.63 -2.71 1.26
CA VAL A 152 -9.13 -1.62 0.41
C VAL A 152 -8.12 -1.38 -0.70
N ARG A 153 -8.61 -1.46 -1.93
CA ARG A 153 -7.82 -1.35 -3.15
C ARG A 153 -8.60 -0.65 -4.26
N HIS A 154 -7.85 -0.05 -5.16
CA HIS A 154 -8.35 0.53 -6.40
C HIS A 154 -7.58 -0.06 -7.57
N THR A 155 -8.29 -0.52 -8.59
CA THR A 155 -7.69 -1.10 -9.79
C THR A 155 -8.08 -0.25 -10.99
N ASP A 156 -7.08 0.35 -11.62
CA ASP A 156 -7.22 0.98 -12.93
C ASP A 156 -7.13 -0.11 -14.01
N LEU A 157 -8.18 -0.28 -14.80
CA LEU A 157 -8.25 -1.21 -15.92
C LEU A 157 -8.12 -0.44 -17.22
N PHE A 158 -7.07 -0.72 -17.98
CA PHE A 158 -6.84 -0.15 -19.30
C PHE A 158 -7.32 -1.14 -20.35
N VAL A 159 -8.15 -0.65 -21.28
CA VAL A 159 -8.77 -1.48 -22.32
C VAL A 159 -8.57 -0.85 -23.70
N CYS A 160 -8.25 -1.68 -24.69
CA CYS A 160 -8.31 -1.26 -26.10
C CYS A 160 -9.72 -1.62 -26.63
N PRO A 161 -10.53 -0.63 -27.06
CA PRO A 161 -11.91 -0.83 -27.51
C PRO A 161 -12.10 -1.91 -28.59
N PRO A 162 -13.32 -2.47 -28.73
CA PRO A 162 -14.55 -2.13 -28.00
C PRO A 162 -14.74 -3.02 -26.76
N ALA A 163 -14.59 -2.45 -25.56
CA ALA A 163 -14.93 -3.16 -24.33
C ALA A 163 -15.34 -2.17 -23.23
N GLY A 164 -16.59 -2.26 -22.79
CA GLY A 164 -17.00 -1.84 -21.45
C GLY A 164 -17.02 -3.06 -20.54
N ILE A 165 -17.01 -2.86 -19.22
CA ILE A 165 -17.24 -3.98 -18.30
C ILE A 165 -18.71 -4.35 -18.34
N THR A 166 -18.99 -5.58 -18.76
CA THR A 166 -20.33 -6.16 -18.73
C THR A 166 -20.69 -6.60 -17.30
N ALA A 167 -21.97 -6.85 -17.06
CA ALA A 167 -22.42 -7.37 -15.76
C ALA A 167 -21.79 -8.73 -15.45
N GLU A 168 -21.57 -9.56 -16.47
CA GLU A 168 -20.93 -10.87 -16.36
C GLU A 168 -19.46 -10.77 -15.95
N ALA A 169 -18.72 -9.82 -16.54
CA ALA A 169 -17.32 -9.57 -16.16
C ALA A 169 -17.20 -9.09 -14.71
N ALA A 170 -18.11 -8.21 -14.27
CA ALA A 170 -18.20 -7.77 -12.87
C ALA A 170 -18.55 -8.94 -11.92
N ASP A 171 -19.44 -9.83 -12.32
CA ASP A 171 -19.82 -11.00 -11.53
C ASP A 171 -18.70 -12.04 -11.45
N ALA A 172 -17.92 -12.22 -12.51
CA ALA A 172 -16.73 -13.07 -12.51
C ALA A 172 -15.69 -12.61 -11.47
N LEU A 173 -15.36 -11.32 -11.46
CA LEU A 173 -14.47 -10.74 -10.44
C LEU A 173 -14.99 -10.97 -9.01
N ARG A 174 -16.31 -10.80 -8.80
CA ARG A 174 -16.94 -11.02 -7.50
C ARG A 174 -16.81 -12.47 -7.04
N LYS A 175 -17.09 -13.43 -7.92
CA LYS A 175 -17.00 -14.87 -7.62
C LYS A 175 -15.59 -15.30 -7.26
N GLU A 176 -14.59 -14.72 -7.89
CA GLU A 176 -13.17 -14.94 -7.60
C GLU A 176 -12.66 -14.13 -6.39
N GLY A 177 -13.51 -13.29 -5.78
CA GLY A 177 -13.18 -12.53 -4.57
C GLY A 177 -12.38 -11.25 -4.82
N PHE A 178 -12.29 -10.76 -6.05
CA PHE A 178 -11.63 -9.50 -6.41
C PHE A 178 -12.50 -8.28 -6.08
N PHE A 179 -12.71 -8.05 -4.78
CA PHE A 179 -13.46 -6.89 -4.28
C PHE A 179 -12.60 -5.61 -4.30
N GLY A 180 -13.20 -4.49 -4.75
CA GLY A 180 -12.54 -3.19 -4.77
C GLY A 180 -13.29 -2.12 -5.57
N ALA A 181 -12.67 -0.95 -5.68
CA ALA A 181 -13.07 0.08 -6.64
C ALA A 181 -12.32 -0.10 -7.96
N TYR A 182 -12.98 0.16 -9.08
CA TYR A 182 -12.40 0.01 -10.41
C TYR A 182 -12.62 1.27 -11.24
N SER A 183 -11.57 1.75 -11.90
CA SER A 183 -11.66 2.76 -12.96
C SER A 183 -11.33 2.10 -14.28
N ILE A 184 -12.15 2.31 -15.30
CA ILE A 184 -11.89 1.81 -16.66
C ILE A 184 -11.38 2.97 -17.50
N TYR A 185 -10.25 2.76 -18.15
CA TYR A 185 -9.58 3.67 -19.05
C TYR A 185 -9.56 3.05 -20.44
N SER A 186 -10.22 3.67 -21.41
CA SER A 186 -10.19 3.22 -22.80
C SER A 186 -9.24 4.07 -23.64
N THR A 187 -8.42 3.38 -24.45
CA THR A 187 -7.53 4.02 -25.44
C THR A 187 -7.65 3.31 -26.79
N GLU A 188 -7.79 4.07 -27.87
CA GLU A 188 -7.73 3.54 -29.24
C GLU A 188 -6.28 3.42 -29.75
N ASP A 189 -5.32 4.03 -29.05
CA ASP A 189 -3.90 3.98 -29.37
C ASP A 189 -3.31 2.65 -28.89
N ARG A 190 -3.07 1.74 -29.84
CA ARG A 190 -2.51 0.40 -29.58
C ARG A 190 -1.05 0.45 -29.15
N GLU A 191 -0.25 1.35 -29.71
CA GLU A 191 1.16 1.46 -29.34
C GLU A 191 1.27 1.94 -27.89
N LEU A 192 0.45 2.93 -27.51
CA LEU A 192 0.33 3.36 -26.12
C LEU A 192 -0.19 2.23 -25.21
N PHE A 193 -1.17 1.45 -25.66
CA PHE A 193 -1.67 0.30 -24.90
C PHE A 193 -0.59 -0.76 -24.65
N GLU A 194 0.24 -1.07 -25.64
CA GLU A 194 1.23 -2.14 -25.55
C GLU A 194 2.51 -1.70 -24.82
N HIS A 195 2.91 -0.43 -24.97
CA HIS A 195 4.23 0.06 -24.54
C HIS A 195 4.19 1.25 -23.60
N GLY A 196 3.03 1.87 -23.40
CA GLY A 196 2.87 3.02 -22.52
C GLY A 196 3.06 2.67 -21.05
N SER A 197 3.64 3.63 -20.32
CA SER A 197 3.65 3.64 -18.86
C SER A 197 2.24 3.82 -18.30
N TYR A 198 2.07 3.48 -17.02
CA TYR A 198 0.82 3.73 -16.30
C TYR A 198 0.36 5.19 -16.40
N GLU A 199 1.29 6.14 -16.19
CA GLU A 199 1.01 7.57 -16.22
C GLU A 199 0.60 8.04 -17.61
N GLN A 200 1.28 7.54 -18.66
CA GLN A 200 0.94 7.87 -20.05
C GLN A 200 -0.45 7.35 -20.42
N LEU A 201 -0.75 6.10 -20.06
CA LEU A 201 -2.06 5.50 -20.29
C LEU A 201 -3.16 6.27 -19.57
N ARG A 202 -2.95 6.59 -18.29
CA ARG A 202 -3.93 7.30 -17.47
C ARG A 202 -4.21 8.72 -17.96
N ALA A 203 -3.18 9.41 -18.49
CA ALA A 203 -3.31 10.77 -18.98
C ALA A 203 -4.03 10.86 -20.34
N SER A 204 -3.87 9.85 -21.20
CA SER A 204 -4.35 9.87 -22.58
C SER A 204 -5.63 9.06 -22.83
N SER A 205 -6.16 8.37 -21.81
CA SER A 205 -7.35 7.51 -21.94
C SER A 205 -8.64 8.17 -21.45
N ILE A 206 -9.78 7.74 -22.00
CA ILE A 206 -11.11 8.16 -21.53
C ILE A 206 -11.49 7.34 -20.31
N ARG A 207 -11.92 8.00 -19.23
CA ARG A 207 -12.22 7.37 -17.94
C ARG A 207 -13.72 7.15 -17.71
N SER A 208 -14.07 5.96 -17.22
CA SER A 208 -15.34 5.66 -16.54
C SER A 208 -15.06 4.94 -15.21
N ASN A 209 -16.00 4.95 -14.26
CA ASN A 209 -15.81 4.36 -12.92
C ASN A 209 -16.95 3.40 -12.57
N PHE A 210 -16.63 2.32 -11.85
CA PHE A 210 -17.63 1.47 -11.20
C PHE A 210 -17.07 0.86 -9.89
N ASN A 211 -17.96 0.51 -8.96
CA ASN A 211 -17.58 0.02 -7.63
C ASN A 211 -18.16 -1.38 -7.41
N LEU A 212 -17.36 -2.34 -6.94
CA LEU A 212 -17.80 -3.68 -6.57
C LEU A 212 -17.97 -3.85 -5.04
N PHE A 213 -18.18 -2.76 -4.31
CA PHE A 213 -18.38 -2.79 -2.85
C PHE A 213 -19.78 -3.23 -2.40
N GLU A 214 -20.65 -3.67 -3.31
CA GLU A 214 -21.97 -4.20 -2.93
C GLU A 214 -21.84 -5.62 -2.37
N GLY A 215 -21.99 -5.72 -1.04
CA GLY A 215 -21.86 -6.95 -0.25
C GLY A 215 -21.56 -6.71 1.25
N LEU A 216 -21.14 -5.49 1.63
CA LEU A 216 -20.76 -5.14 3.02
C LEU A 216 -21.94 -4.87 3.99
N LYS A 217 -23.20 -5.13 3.59
CA LYS A 217 -24.38 -4.83 4.45
C LYS A 217 -24.85 -5.97 5.36
N GLU A 218 -24.29 -7.17 5.28
CA GLU A 218 -24.72 -8.29 6.12
C GLU A 218 -23.49 -8.95 6.75
N GLY A 219 -23.12 -8.52 7.97
CA GLY A 219 -21.98 -9.16 8.65
C GLY A 219 -21.47 -8.54 9.96
N THR A 220 -22.02 -7.44 10.47
CA THR A 220 -21.71 -6.96 11.82
C THR A 220 -22.98 -6.66 12.60
N ALA A 221 -23.65 -7.73 13.02
CA ALA A 221 -24.56 -7.73 14.15
C ALA A 221 -24.51 -9.11 14.82
N SER A 222 -23.56 -9.27 15.74
CA SER A 222 -23.61 -10.23 16.86
C SER A 222 -22.44 -9.95 17.79
#